data_AF-A0AA36UGE4-F1
#
_entry.id   AF-A0AA36UGE4-F1
#
_cell.length_a   1.000
_cell.length_b   1.000
_cell.length_c   1.000
_cell.angle_alpha   90.00
_cell.angle_beta   90.00
_cell.angle_gamma   90.00
#
_symmetry.space_group_name_H-M   'P 1'
#
loop_
_entity.id
_entity.type
_entity.pdbx_description
1 polymer ?
#
loop_
_entity_poly.entity_id
_entity_poly.type
_entity_poly.pdbx_seq_one_letter_code
_entity_poly.pdbx_strand_id
1 'polypeptide(L)'
;MHLKDSAKERIDALAQIFGKQAEADKLKAEINASFEAAKAADSSIKEKGNHGQPVTFEYIKKTNPDWLFVLDRSAAIGEEGKAAKDVLDNPLVAETTTWKKGQVVYLPPETYLAAGGAQELLNASKQVTEAFNAAK
;
A
#
# COMPACT_ATOMS: atom_id res chain seq x y z
N MET A 1 12.53 -1.75 -10.75
CA MET A 1 11.21 -1.77 -11.42
C MET A 1 10.25 -0.99 -10.54
N HIS A 2 9.73 0.14 -11.01
CA HIS A 2 8.85 1.00 -10.22
C HIS A 2 7.44 0.40 -10.22
N LEU A 3 6.87 0.14 -9.02
CA LEU A 3 5.57 -0.52 -8.85
C LEU A 3 4.44 0.17 -9.65
N LYS A 4 4.46 1.50 -9.68
CA LYS A 4 3.52 2.35 -10.44
C LYS A 4 3.55 2.04 -11.94
N ASP A 5 4.74 1.95 -12.52
CA ASP A 5 4.89 1.74 -13.96
C ASP A 5 4.46 0.33 -14.35
N SER A 6 4.89 -0.68 -13.57
CA SER A 6 4.47 -2.07 -13.80
C SER A 6 2.95 -2.26 -13.65
N ALA A 7 2.30 -1.54 -12.72
CA ALA A 7 0.84 -1.58 -12.59
C ALA A 7 0.15 -1.00 -13.84
N LYS A 8 0.65 0.11 -14.39
CA LYS A 8 0.09 0.73 -15.60
C LYS A 8 0.26 -0.15 -16.85
N GLU A 9 1.41 -0.80 -17.00
CA GLU A 9 1.66 -1.76 -18.08
C GLU A 9 0.68 -2.94 -18.04
N ARG A 10 0.39 -3.47 -16.84
CA ARG A 10 -0.61 -4.55 -16.68
C ARG A 10 -2.01 -4.07 -16.99
N ILE A 11 -2.36 -2.85 -16.58
CA ILE A 11 -3.65 -2.23 -16.90
C ILE A 11 -3.81 -2.15 -18.43
N ASP A 12 -2.78 -1.71 -19.15
CA ASP A 12 -2.79 -1.63 -20.62
C ASP A 12 -2.91 -3.02 -21.27
N ALA A 13 -2.16 -4.00 -20.79
CA ALA A 13 -2.24 -5.37 -21.30
C ALA A 13 -3.65 -5.96 -21.12
N LEU A 14 -4.27 -5.79 -19.94
CA LEU A 14 -5.63 -6.26 -19.69
C LEU A 14 -6.65 -5.48 -20.53
N ALA A 15 -6.48 -4.17 -20.68
CA ALA A 15 -7.34 -3.34 -21.52
C ALA A 15 -7.32 -3.80 -22.99
N GLN A 16 -6.15 -4.16 -23.50
CA GLN A 16 -6.01 -4.70 -24.86
C GLN A 16 -6.72 -6.06 -25.00
N ILE A 17 -6.59 -6.95 -24.00
CA ILE A 17 -7.24 -8.27 -24.02
C ILE A 17 -8.77 -8.13 -23.99
N PHE A 18 -9.31 -7.20 -23.19
CA PHE A 18 -10.75 -7.09 -22.94
C PHE A 18 -11.45 -5.95 -23.69
N GLY A 19 -10.73 -5.18 -24.51
CA GLY A 19 -11.30 -4.05 -25.25
C GLY A 19 -11.76 -2.88 -24.37
N LYS A 20 -11.02 -2.59 -23.28
CA LYS A 20 -11.35 -1.59 -22.25
C LYS A 20 -10.35 -0.42 -22.17
N GLN A 21 -9.87 0.05 -23.32
CA GLN A 21 -8.82 1.08 -23.39
C GLN A 21 -9.25 2.39 -22.74
N ALA A 22 -10.51 2.81 -22.91
CA ALA A 22 -11.02 4.05 -22.33
C ALA A 22 -11.06 4.00 -20.79
N GLU A 23 -11.51 2.88 -20.20
CA GLU A 23 -11.49 2.70 -18.75
C GLU A 23 -10.07 2.61 -18.20
N ALA A 24 -9.16 1.97 -18.94
CA ALA A 24 -7.76 1.88 -18.58
C ALA A 24 -7.07 3.25 -18.56
N ASP A 25 -7.33 4.11 -19.55
CA ASP A 25 -6.79 5.47 -19.59
C ASP A 25 -7.29 6.30 -18.40
N LYS A 26 -8.58 6.19 -18.07
CA LYS A 26 -9.14 6.82 -16.87
C LYS A 26 -8.46 6.31 -15.59
N LEU A 27 -8.33 4.99 -15.43
CA LEU A 27 -7.71 4.39 -14.24
C LEU A 27 -6.23 4.81 -14.10
N LYS A 28 -5.47 4.82 -15.19
CA LYS A 28 -4.07 5.29 -15.18
C LYS A 28 -3.98 6.77 -14.79
N ALA A 29 -4.93 7.61 -15.23
CA ALA A 29 -4.98 9.01 -14.85
C ALA A 29 -5.27 9.18 -13.35
N GLU A 30 -6.23 8.42 -12.81
CA GLU A 30 -6.55 8.41 -11.37
C GLU A 30 -5.38 7.92 -10.52
N ILE A 31 -4.66 6.88 -10.97
CA ILE A 31 -3.44 6.41 -10.33
C ILE A 31 -2.40 7.53 -10.30
N ASN A 32 -2.12 8.17 -11.44
CA ASN A 32 -1.15 9.27 -11.48
C ASN A 32 -1.54 10.41 -10.54
N ALA A 33 -2.81 10.83 -10.56
CA ALA A 33 -3.32 11.88 -9.67
C ALA A 33 -3.15 11.52 -8.19
N SER A 34 -3.38 10.25 -7.82
CA SER A 34 -3.19 9.76 -6.46
C SER A 34 -1.71 9.82 -6.02
N PHE A 35 -0.77 9.48 -6.90
CA PHE A 35 0.66 9.61 -6.62
C PHE A 35 1.11 11.07 -6.51
N GLU A 36 0.62 11.96 -7.37
CA GLU A 36 0.93 13.39 -7.27
C GLU A 36 0.36 14.00 -5.97
N ALA A 37 -0.86 13.60 -5.58
CA ALA A 37 -1.44 14.02 -4.30
C ALA A 37 -0.61 13.54 -3.10
N ALA A 38 -0.14 12.28 -3.11
CA ALA A 38 0.73 11.75 -2.06
C ALA A 38 2.06 12.51 -1.98
N LYS A 39 2.66 12.84 -3.13
CA LYS A 39 3.90 13.63 -3.21
C LYS A 39 3.70 15.08 -2.74
N ALA A 40 2.55 15.67 -3.02
CA ALA A 40 2.19 17.01 -2.54
C ALA A 40 1.95 17.03 -1.02
N ALA A 41 1.41 15.94 -0.45
CA ALA A 41 1.20 15.81 0.99
C ALA A 41 2.52 15.81 1.78
N ASP A 42 3.60 15.26 1.21
CA ASP A 42 4.94 15.41 1.78
C ASP A 42 6.06 15.41 0.72
N SER A 43 6.53 16.61 0.38
CA SER A 43 7.63 16.82 -0.58
C SER A 43 9.02 16.42 -0.06
N SER A 44 9.14 16.10 1.23
CA SER A 44 10.37 15.60 1.84
C SER A 44 10.61 14.12 1.51
N ILE A 45 9.54 13.36 1.22
CA ILE A 45 9.64 11.99 0.74
C ILE A 45 10.21 12.00 -0.68
N LYS A 46 11.36 11.34 -0.85
CA LYS A 46 12.04 11.25 -2.15
C LYS A 46 11.71 9.91 -2.80
N GLU A 47 11.27 9.94 -4.05
CA GLU A 47 11.02 8.75 -4.89
C GLU A 47 12.34 8.08 -5.38
N LYS A 48 13.46 8.31 -4.70
CA LYS A 48 14.76 7.80 -5.15
C LYS A 48 15.02 6.41 -4.56
N GLY A 49 15.03 5.39 -5.42
CA GLY A 49 15.39 4.02 -5.06
C GLY A 49 14.26 3.01 -5.27
N ASN A 50 14.55 1.73 -5.03
CA ASN A 50 13.61 0.62 -5.25
C ASN A 50 12.94 0.12 -3.95
N HIS A 51 13.24 0.73 -2.79
CA HIS A 51 12.90 0.19 -1.46
C HIS A 51 12.07 1.12 -0.58
N GLY A 52 11.61 2.26 -1.11
CA GLY A 52 10.95 3.30 -0.32
C GLY A 52 11.93 4.11 0.54
N GLN A 53 11.39 4.94 1.42
CA GLN A 53 12.15 5.77 2.35
C GLN A 53 11.91 5.29 3.79
N PRO A 54 12.96 5.02 4.58
CA PRO A 54 12.81 4.77 6.00
C PRO A 54 12.15 5.95 6.71
N VAL A 55 11.16 5.66 7.57
CA VAL A 55 10.44 6.67 8.37
C VAL A 55 10.38 6.23 9.83
N THR A 56 10.12 7.17 10.75
CA THR A 56 10.01 6.90 12.18
C THR A 56 8.57 6.80 12.64
N PHE A 57 8.31 6.34 13.88
CA PHE A 57 6.97 6.34 14.44
C PHE A 57 6.43 7.77 14.66
N GLU A 58 7.29 8.73 14.98
CA GLU A 58 6.94 10.15 15.07
C GLU A 58 6.48 10.69 13.71
N TYR A 59 7.06 10.21 12.62
CA TYR A 59 6.60 10.56 11.27
C TYR A 59 5.18 10.05 11.02
N ILE A 60 4.88 8.79 11.38
CA ILE A 60 3.54 8.22 11.26
C ILE A 60 2.54 9.01 12.12
N LYS A 61 2.94 9.34 13.37
CA LYS A 61 2.14 10.18 14.27
C LYS A 61 1.89 11.58 13.72
N LYS A 62 2.92 12.22 13.15
CA LYS A 62 2.85 13.57 12.59
C LYS A 62 1.99 13.64 11.34
N THR A 63 2.14 12.67 10.43
CA THR A 63 1.35 12.59 9.19
C THR A 63 -0.08 12.13 9.45
N ASN A 64 -0.27 11.35 10.52
CA ASN A 64 -1.56 10.90 11.04
C ASN A 64 -2.52 10.41 9.95
N PRO A 65 -2.14 9.39 9.16
CA PRO A 65 -2.95 8.94 8.04
C PRO A 65 -4.30 8.38 8.55
N ASP A 66 -5.33 8.49 7.72
CA ASP A 66 -6.60 7.80 7.98
C ASP A 66 -6.41 6.28 7.90
N TRP A 67 -5.65 5.79 6.93
CA TRP A 67 -5.41 4.36 6.68
C TRP A 67 -3.93 4.05 6.65
N LEU A 68 -3.54 2.89 7.21
CA LEU A 68 -2.17 2.39 7.14
C LEU A 68 -2.17 0.96 6.60
N PHE A 69 -1.61 0.77 5.40
CA PHE A 69 -1.43 -0.54 4.79
C PHE A 69 -0.02 -1.04 5.06
N VAL A 70 0.10 -2.26 5.59
CA VAL A 70 1.36 -2.84 6.06
C VAL A 70 1.70 -4.07 5.23
N LEU A 71 2.90 -4.07 4.65
CA LEU A 71 3.53 -5.22 4.00
C LEU A 71 4.66 -5.71 4.91
N ASP A 72 4.46 -6.85 5.58
CA ASP A 72 5.47 -7.44 6.46
C ASP A 72 6.49 -8.26 5.65
N ARG A 73 7.59 -7.62 5.28
CA ARG A 73 8.69 -8.27 4.55
C ARG A 73 9.26 -9.45 5.32
N SER A 74 9.48 -9.31 6.62
CA SER A 74 10.18 -10.32 7.42
C SER A 74 9.33 -11.59 7.49
N ALA A 75 8.02 -11.46 7.68
CA ALA A 75 7.09 -12.58 7.53
C ALA A 75 7.14 -13.20 6.12
N ALA A 76 7.20 -12.38 5.06
CA ALA A 76 7.20 -12.86 3.67
C ALA A 76 8.45 -13.71 3.33
N ILE A 77 9.60 -13.41 3.92
CA ILE A 77 10.86 -14.13 3.64
C ILE A 77 11.27 -15.12 4.74
N GLY A 78 10.46 -15.27 5.80
CA GLY A 78 10.79 -16.12 6.94
C GLY A 78 11.98 -15.62 7.77
N GLU A 79 12.21 -14.30 7.80
CA GLU A 79 13.25 -13.68 8.63
C GLU A 79 12.80 -13.63 10.10
N GLU A 80 13.68 -14.06 11.00
CA GLU A 80 13.41 -14.03 12.44
C GLU A 80 13.33 -12.57 12.95
N GLY A 81 12.37 -12.30 13.82
CA GLY A 81 12.17 -10.97 14.39
C GLY A 81 10.78 -10.76 14.96
N LYS A 82 10.49 -9.51 15.34
CA LYS A 82 9.13 -9.11 15.74
C LYS A 82 8.26 -8.97 14.50
N ALA A 83 7.03 -9.48 14.58
CA ALA A 83 6.04 -9.24 13.53
C ALA A 83 5.77 -7.73 13.38
N ALA A 84 5.46 -7.27 12.18
CA ALA A 84 5.17 -5.85 11.92
C ALA A 84 4.06 -5.31 12.84
N LYS A 85 3.10 -6.17 13.21
CA LYS A 85 2.05 -5.83 14.17
C LYS A 85 2.60 -5.44 15.55
N ASP A 86 3.55 -6.21 16.06
CA ASP A 86 4.18 -5.96 17.36
C ASP A 86 5.14 -4.77 17.31
N VAL A 87 5.72 -4.49 16.14
CA VAL A 87 6.56 -3.29 15.91
C VAL A 87 5.70 -2.02 15.93
N LEU A 88 4.52 -2.06 15.30
CA LEU A 88 3.61 -0.93 15.20
C LEU A 88 2.77 -0.72 16.46
N ASP A 89 2.62 -1.72 17.33
CA ASP A 89 1.93 -1.59 18.63
C ASP A 89 2.80 -0.83 19.64
N ASN A 90 2.80 0.50 19.52
CA ASN A 90 3.52 1.39 20.40
C ASN A 90 2.74 2.70 20.64
N PRO A 91 3.05 3.46 21.73
CA PRO A 91 2.28 4.64 22.11
C PRO A 91 2.17 5.72 21.02
N LEU A 92 3.20 5.89 20.18
CA LEU A 92 3.19 6.93 19.15
C LEU A 92 2.20 6.60 18.03
N VAL A 93 2.20 5.35 17.57
CA VAL A 93 1.25 4.87 16.55
C VAL A 93 -0.15 4.76 17.15
N ALA A 94 -0.27 4.35 18.42
CA ALA A 94 -1.55 4.24 19.11
C ALA A 94 -2.33 5.57 19.22
N GLU A 95 -1.63 6.70 19.15
CA GLU A 95 -2.25 8.03 19.16
C GLU A 95 -2.85 8.45 17.80
N THR A 96 -2.55 7.73 16.72
CA THR A 96 -3.02 8.07 15.36
C THR A 96 -4.51 7.78 15.14
N THR A 97 -5.10 8.48 14.18
CA THR A 97 -6.45 8.22 13.67
C THR A 97 -6.57 6.79 13.15
N THR A 98 -5.61 6.34 12.33
CA THR A 98 -5.61 4.99 11.78
C THR A 98 -5.68 3.92 12.87
N TRP A 99 -4.89 4.04 13.93
CA TRP A 99 -4.91 3.07 15.03
C TRP A 99 -6.23 3.09 15.79
N LYS A 100 -6.68 4.29 16.18
CA LYS A 100 -7.93 4.48 16.97
C LYS A 100 -9.17 3.98 16.24
N LYS A 101 -9.18 4.05 14.91
CA LYS A 101 -10.28 3.55 14.07
C LYS A 101 -10.13 2.08 13.67
N GLY A 102 -9.03 1.41 14.04
CA GLY A 102 -8.76 0.05 13.58
C GLY A 102 -8.48 -0.06 12.08
N GLN A 103 -7.94 1.01 11.47
CA GLN A 103 -7.69 1.14 10.03
C GLN A 103 -6.22 0.85 9.65
N VAL A 104 -5.56 0.03 10.47
CA VAL A 104 -4.25 -0.57 10.16
C VAL A 104 -4.48 -1.94 9.53
N VAL A 105 -4.22 -2.03 8.24
CA VAL A 105 -4.48 -3.22 7.41
C VAL A 105 -3.18 -3.94 7.15
N TYR A 106 -3.02 -5.12 7.75
CA TYR A 106 -1.93 -6.03 7.45
C TYR A 106 -2.31 -6.86 6.24
N LEU A 107 -1.62 -6.67 5.12
CA LEU A 107 -1.84 -7.46 3.91
C LEU A 107 -1.18 -8.84 4.05
N PRO A 108 -1.62 -9.85 3.27
CA PRO A 108 -0.93 -11.13 3.23
C PRO A 108 0.58 -10.92 2.95
N PRO A 109 1.49 -11.56 3.72
CA PRO A 109 2.93 -11.32 3.57
C PRO A 109 3.45 -11.56 2.15
N GLU A 110 2.88 -12.55 1.45
CA GLU A 110 3.22 -12.93 0.08
C GLU A 110 3.04 -11.78 -0.91
N THR A 111 2.16 -10.83 -0.60
CA THR A 111 1.97 -9.61 -1.40
C THR A 111 3.27 -8.82 -1.54
N TYR A 112 4.19 -8.87 -0.56
CA TYR A 112 5.49 -8.23 -0.67
C TYR A 112 6.35 -8.81 -1.81
N LEU A 113 6.29 -10.13 -2.01
CA LEU A 113 7.09 -10.85 -3.00
C LEU A 113 6.39 -10.94 -4.36
N ALA A 114 5.07 -11.05 -4.36
CA ALA A 114 4.26 -11.43 -5.51
C ALA A 114 3.08 -10.47 -5.77
N ALA A 115 3.25 -9.17 -5.50
CA ALA A 115 2.22 -8.13 -5.72
C ALA A 115 1.58 -8.14 -7.13
N GLY A 116 2.25 -8.70 -8.14
CA GLY A 116 1.74 -8.83 -9.51
C GLY A 116 1.11 -10.16 -9.89
N GLY A 117 1.12 -11.15 -9.00
CA GLY A 117 0.46 -12.43 -9.25
C GLY A 117 -1.06 -12.29 -9.18
N ALA A 118 -1.78 -12.94 -10.10
CA ALA A 118 -3.25 -12.81 -10.16
C ALA A 118 -3.94 -13.27 -8.86
N GLN A 119 -3.53 -14.43 -8.32
CA GLN A 119 -4.08 -14.92 -7.04
C GLN A 119 -3.79 -13.95 -5.90
N GLU A 120 -2.58 -13.39 -5.88
CA GLU A 120 -2.17 -12.55 -4.77
C GLU A 120 -2.79 -11.16 -4.82
N LEU A 121 -3.02 -10.63 -6.03
CA LEU A 121 -3.84 -9.45 -6.23
C LEU A 121 -5.27 -9.67 -5.70
N LEU A 122 -5.86 -10.84 -5.92
CA LEU A 122 -7.19 -11.17 -5.38
C LEU A 122 -7.19 -11.25 -3.85
N ASN A 123 -6.17 -11.88 -3.27
CA ASN A 123 -6.03 -11.98 -1.81
C ASN A 123 -5.89 -10.61 -1.16
N ALA A 124 -4.97 -9.77 -1.66
CA ALA A 124 -4.78 -8.41 -1.18
C ALA A 124 -6.04 -7.55 -1.36
N SER A 125 -6.70 -7.63 -2.52
CA SER A 125 -7.94 -6.88 -2.79
C SER A 125 -9.08 -7.29 -1.86
N LYS A 126 -9.19 -8.59 -1.57
CA LYS A 126 -10.17 -9.10 -0.59
C LYS A 126 -9.90 -8.52 0.80
N GLN A 127 -8.66 -8.57 1.27
CA GLN A 127 -8.27 -8.04 2.59
C GLN A 127 -8.56 -6.54 2.72
N VAL A 128 -8.24 -5.76 1.68
CA VAL A 128 -8.52 -4.32 1.62
C VAL A 128 -10.03 -4.05 1.60
N THR A 129 -10.78 -4.82 0.83
CA THR A 129 -12.24 -4.68 0.73
C THR A 129 -12.93 -4.99 2.05
N GLU A 130 -12.54 -6.08 2.71
CA GLU A 130 -13.05 -6.44 4.03
C GLU A 130 -12.75 -5.35 5.06
N ALA A 131 -11.54 -4.77 5.03
CA ALA A 131 -11.18 -3.67 5.91
C ALA A 131 -12.02 -2.41 5.66
N PHE A 132 -12.22 -2.01 4.39
CA PHE A 132 -13.07 -0.87 4.06
C PHE A 132 -14.53 -1.08 4.45
N ASN A 133 -15.06 -2.30 4.27
CA ASN A 133 -16.43 -2.62 4.66
C ASN A 133 -16.63 -2.65 6.19
N ALA A 134 -15.57 -2.96 6.94
CA ALA A 134 -15.60 -2.97 8.40
C ALA A 134 -15.47 -1.56 9.02
N ALA A 135 -14.91 -0.60 8.29
CA ALA A 135 -14.83 0.78 8.74
C ALA A 135 -16.22 1.41 8.82
N LYS A 136 -16.46 2.17 9.89
CA LYS A 136 -17.72 2.86 10.18
C LYS A 136 -17.62 4.35 9.87
#